data_AF-A0A3N5SHY7-F1
#
_entry.id   AF-A0A3N5SHY7-F1
#
_cell.length_a   1.000
_cell.length_b   1.000
_cell.length_c   1.000
_cell.angle_alpha   90.00
_cell.angle_beta   90.00
_cell.angle_gamma   90.00
#
_symmetry.space_group_name_H-M   'P 1'
#
loop_
_entity.id
_entity.type
_entity.pdbx_description
1 polymer ?
#
loop_
_entity_poly.entity_id
_entity_poly.type
_entity_poly.pdbx_seq_one_letter_code
_entity_poly.pdbx_strand_id
1 'polypeptide(L)'
;MEAKALEFFIACVFAAGFGIAIAAFGCGIAQGLGLKAAVEGIARNPESSGKVTVTMLIGLALIESLCIYALVVALILIFAHPQAAAIAKLFMK
;
A
#
# COMPACT_ATOMS: atom_id res chain seq x y z
N MET A 1 6.33 -30.54 12.27
CA MET A 1 6.22 -29.19 12.88
C MET A 1 6.76 -28.11 11.93
N GLU A 2 7.94 -28.29 11.35
CA GLU A 2 8.53 -27.29 10.43
C GLU A 2 7.72 -27.04 9.15
N ALA A 3 7.15 -28.08 8.53
CA ALA A 3 6.34 -27.93 7.32
C ALA A 3 5.11 -27.03 7.49
N LYS A 4 4.35 -27.17 8.60
CA LYS A 4 3.17 -26.33 8.86
C LYS A 4 3.52 -24.88 9.21
N ALA A 5 4.63 -24.66 9.92
CA ALA A 5 5.13 -23.32 10.19
C ALA A 5 5.59 -22.63 8.89
N LEU A 6 6.24 -23.38 7.99
CA LEU A 6 6.63 -22.91 6.68
C LEU A 6 5.41 -22.57 5.80
N GLU A 7 4.38 -23.42 5.77
CA GLU A 7 3.12 -23.16 5.05
C GLU A 7 2.43 -21.87 5.54
N PHE A 8 2.35 -21.68 6.86
CA PHE A 8 1.80 -20.46 7.45
C PHE A 8 2.60 -19.22 7.03
N PHE A 9 3.93 -19.28 7.12
CA PHE A 9 4.79 -18.18 6.71
C PHE A 9 4.62 -17.85 5.22
N ILE A 10 4.58 -18.87 4.36
CA ILE A 10 4.32 -18.71 2.93
C ILE A 10 2.98 -18.01 2.70
N ALA A 11 1.92 -18.42 3.39
CA ALA A 11 0.61 -17.78 3.28
C ALA A 11 0.65 -16.29 3.69
N CYS A 12 1.34 -15.94 4.78
CA CYS A 12 1.52 -14.55 5.21
C CYS A 12 2.30 -13.73 4.16
N VAL A 13 3.39 -14.27 3.60
CA VAL A 13 4.19 -13.59 2.58
C VAL A 13 3.38 -13.37 1.30
N PHE A 14 2.62 -14.37 0.85
CA PHE A 14 1.73 -14.22 -0.32
C PHE A 14 0.65 -13.18 -0.07
N ALA A 15 -0.03 -13.22 1.08
CA ALA A 15 -1.05 -12.24 1.43
C ALA A 15 -0.49 -10.81 1.49
N ALA A 16 0.67 -10.63 2.12
CA ALA A 16 1.36 -9.35 2.23
C ALA A 16 1.80 -8.81 0.86
N GLY A 17 2.48 -9.63 0.06
CA GLY A 17 2.97 -9.24 -1.27
C GLY A 17 1.84 -8.92 -2.24
N PHE A 18 0.79 -9.74 -2.25
CA PHE A 18 -0.38 -9.52 -3.11
C PHE A 18 -1.19 -8.29 -2.67
N GLY A 19 -1.35 -8.09 -1.36
CA GLY A 19 -2.03 -6.92 -0.80
C GLY A 19 -1.35 -5.61 -1.19
N ILE A 20 -0.02 -5.53 -1.05
CA ILE A 20 0.75 -4.37 -1.51
C ILE A 20 0.65 -4.20 -3.03
N ALA A 21 0.76 -5.27 -3.80
CA ALA A 21 0.73 -5.18 -5.26
C ALA A 21 -0.58 -4.56 -5.77
N ILE A 22 -1.73 -4.96 -5.21
CA ILE A 22 -3.03 -4.38 -5.55
C ILE A 22 -3.11 -2.91 -5.12
N ALA A 23 -2.68 -2.59 -3.90
CA ALA A 23 -2.72 -1.22 -3.39
C ALA A 23 -1.86 -0.28 -4.23
N ALA A 24 -0.62 -0.68 -4.52
CA ALA A 24 0.32 0.07 -5.36
C ALA A 24 -0.21 0.24 -6.79
N PHE A 25 -0.83 -0.80 -7.35
CA PHE A 25 -1.44 -0.71 -8.68
C PHE A 25 -2.59 0.30 -8.71
N GLY A 26 -3.53 0.22 -7.77
CA GLY A 26 -4.65 1.15 -7.68
C GLY A 26 -4.22 2.59 -7.43
N CYS A 27 -3.28 2.79 -6.49
CA CYS A 27 -2.74 4.12 -6.18
C CYS A 27 -1.97 4.70 -7.38
N GLY A 28 -1.13 3.91 -8.05
CA GLY A 28 -0.38 4.35 -9.22
C GLY A 28 -1.28 4.82 -10.36
N ILE A 29 -2.38 4.12 -10.62
CA ILE A 29 -3.37 4.56 -11.62
C ILE A 29 -4.04 5.86 -11.19
N ALA A 30 -4.54 5.94 -9.96
CA ALA A 30 -5.23 7.13 -9.47
C ALA A 30 -4.32 8.38 -9.46
N GLN A 31 -3.07 8.22 -9.03
CA GLN A 31 -2.07 9.28 -9.05
C GLN A 31 -1.72 9.70 -10.47
N GLY A 32 -1.53 8.75 -11.39
CA GLY A 32 -1.25 9.04 -12.80
C GLY A 32 -2.38 9.84 -13.45
N LEU A 33 -3.63 9.49 -13.18
CA LEU A 33 -4.80 10.22 -13.68
C LEU A 33 -4.88 11.64 -13.07
N GLY A 34 -4.67 11.78 -11.77
CA GLY A 34 -4.65 13.08 -11.08
C GLY A 34 -3.53 13.99 -11.58
N LEU A 35 -2.33 13.45 -11.77
CA LEU A 35 -1.17 14.17 -12.30
C LEU A 35 -1.40 14.63 -13.73
N LYS A 36 -1.94 13.76 -14.60
CA LYS A 36 -2.30 14.13 -15.97
C LYS A 36 -3.28 15.30 -15.99
N ALA A 37 -4.37 15.23 -15.20
CA ALA A 37 -5.36 16.29 -15.14
C ALA A 37 -4.78 17.61 -14.62
N ALA A 38 -3.87 17.55 -13.64
CA ALA A 38 -3.17 18.73 -13.14
C ALA A 38 -2.29 19.38 -14.22
N VAL A 39 -1.48 18.59 -14.94
CA VAL A 39 -0.61 19.10 -16.02
C VAL A 39 -1.42 19.69 -17.16
N GLU A 40 -2.50 19.03 -17.59
CA GLU A 40 -3.41 19.57 -18.62
C GLU A 40 -4.10 20.87 -18.17
N GLY A 41 -4.51 20.95 -16.91
CA GLY A 41 -5.10 22.15 -16.31
C GLY A 41 -4.12 23.33 -16.30
N ILE A 42 -2.87 23.07 -15.91
CA ILE A 42 -1.79 24.07 -15.90
C ILE A 42 -1.45 24.52 -17.32
N ALA A 43 -1.38 23.60 -18.28
CA ALA A 43 -1.10 23.93 -19.68
C ALA A 43 -2.16 24.88 -20.27
N ARG A 44 -3.43 24.72 -19.87
CA ARG A 44 -4.53 25.61 -20.30
C ARG A 44 -4.54 26.94 -19.55
N ASN A 45 -4.14 26.96 -18.28
CA ASN A 45 -4.16 28.15 -17.43
C ASN A 45 -2.85 28.29 -16.62
N PRO A 46 -1.74 28.77 -17.22
CA PRO A 46 -0.42 28.80 -16.58
C PRO A 46 -0.36 29.60 -15.28
N GLU A 47 -1.17 30.66 -15.19
CA GLU A 47 -1.29 31.52 -14.00
C GLU A 47 -1.81 30.77 -12.77
N SER A 48 -2.50 29.65 -12.96
CA SER A 48 -3.05 28.82 -11.88
C SER A 48 -2.06 27.78 -11.34
N SER A 49 -0.85 27.66 -11.92
CA SER A 49 0.12 26.59 -11.64
C SER A 49 0.35 26.35 -10.15
N GLY A 50 0.69 27.39 -9.38
CA GLY A 50 0.94 27.26 -7.95
C GLY A 50 -0.25 26.69 -7.16
N LYS A 51 -1.47 27.14 -7.45
CA LYS A 51 -2.69 26.65 -6.77
C LYS A 51 -2.99 25.20 -7.15
N VAL A 52 -2.85 24.86 -8.44
CA VAL A 52 -3.08 23.49 -8.93
C VAL A 52 -2.06 22.52 -8.32
N THR A 53 -0.79 22.89 -8.25
CA THR A 53 0.26 22.04 -7.65
C THR A 53 -0.02 21.75 -6.19
N VAL A 54 -0.44 22.74 -5.38
CA VAL A 54 -0.77 22.51 -3.97
C VAL A 54 -1.93 21.53 -3.81
N THR A 55 -3.03 21.76 -4.53
CA THR A 55 -4.20 20.85 -4.50
C THR A 55 -3.85 19.45 -4.98
N MET A 56 -3.04 19.35 -6.05
CA MET A 56 -2.54 18.08 -6.57
C MET A 56 -1.73 17.32 -5.52
N LEU A 57 -0.76 17.98 -4.86
CA LEU A 57 0.07 17.32 -3.84
C LEU A 57 -0.74 16.81 -2.65
N ILE A 58 -1.74 17.58 -2.20
CA ILE A 58 -2.66 17.15 -1.14
C ILE A 58 -3.44 15.91 -1.61
N GLY A 59 -4.00 15.93 -2.81
CA GLY A 59 -4.72 14.79 -3.38
C GLY A 59 -3.83 13.54 -3.53
N LEU A 60 -2.61 13.71 -4.05
CA LEU A 60 -1.65 12.62 -4.21
C LEU A 60 -1.25 12.02 -2.86
N ALA A 61 -1.03 12.85 -1.83
CA ALA A 61 -0.71 12.39 -0.47
C ALA A 61 -1.87 11.60 0.17
N LEU A 62 -3.11 12.03 -0.05
CA LEU A 62 -4.29 11.29 0.41
C LEU A 62 -4.42 9.93 -0.28
N ILE A 63 -4.18 9.86 -1.59
CA ILE A 63 -4.15 8.59 -2.34
C ILE A 63 -3.02 7.69 -1.81
N GLU A 64 -1.82 8.24 -1.62
CA GLU A 64 -0.65 7.49 -1.15
C GLU A 64 -0.88 6.88 0.24
N SER A 65 -1.67 7.54 1.10
CA SER A 65 -1.98 7.00 2.44
C SER A 65 -2.59 5.59 2.40
N LEU A 66 -3.36 5.26 1.35
CA LEU A 66 -3.95 3.94 1.16
C LEU A 66 -2.88 2.88 0.86
N CYS A 67 -1.87 3.23 0.05
CA CYS A 67 -0.71 2.40 -0.23
C CYS A 67 0.10 2.16 1.06
N ILE A 68 0.30 3.21 1.85
CA ILE A 68 0.99 3.12 3.15
C ILE A 68 0.24 2.22 4.14
N TYR A 69 -1.10 2.28 4.19
CA TYR A 69 -1.86 1.37 5.04
C TYR A 69 -1.69 -0.10 4.63
N ALA A 70 -1.69 -0.40 3.32
CA ALA A 70 -1.40 -1.75 2.83
C ALA A 70 0.04 -2.18 3.18
N LEU A 71 1.01 -1.29 3.05
CA LEU A 71 2.39 -1.52 3.47
C LEU A 71 2.48 -1.84 4.96
N VAL A 72 1.82 -1.06 5.82
CA VAL A 72 1.82 -1.28 7.27
C VAL A 72 1.23 -2.65 7.60
N VAL A 73 0.11 -3.04 6.98
CA VAL A 73 -0.49 -4.36 7.19
C VAL A 73 0.45 -5.47 6.75
N ALA A 74 1.10 -5.34 5.59
CA ALA A 74 2.07 -6.31 5.11
C ALA A 74 3.28 -6.46 6.06
N LEU A 75 3.80 -5.35 6.58
CA LEU A 75 4.88 -5.37 7.58
C LEU A 75 4.44 -6.05 8.87
N ILE A 76 3.21 -5.81 9.33
CA ILE A 76 2.64 -6.49 10.50
C ILE A 76 2.54 -8.00 10.25
N LEU A 77 2.05 -8.43 9.10
CA LEU A 77 1.92 -9.86 8.76
C LEU A 77 3.26 -10.59 8.74
N ILE A 78 4.33 -9.92 8.27
CA ILE A 78 5.66 -10.55 8.13
C ILE A 78 6.48 -10.45 9.43
N PHE A 79 6.48 -9.29 10.09
CA PHE A 79 7.43 -8.99 11.16
C PHE A 79 6.82 -8.87 12.55
N ALA A 80 5.52 -8.60 12.65
CA ALA A 80 4.88 -8.29 13.94
C ALA A 80 3.51 -8.98 14.09
N HIS A 81 3.40 -10.22 13.61
CA HIS A 81 2.12 -10.92 13.58
C HIS A 81 1.58 -11.10 15.03
N PRO A 82 0.42 -10.51 15.38
CA PRO A 82 -0.01 -10.40 16.78
C PRO A 82 -0.22 -11.76 17.46
N GLN A 83 -0.64 -12.75 16.69
CA GLN A 83 -0.93 -14.10 17.15
C GLN A 83 0.25 -15.08 16.98
N ALA A 84 1.46 -14.61 16.61
CA ALA A 84 2.61 -15.49 16.33
C ALA A 84 2.89 -16.48 17.48
N ALA A 85 2.91 -16.00 18.73
CA ALA A 85 3.13 -16.84 19.90
C ALA A 85 2.01 -17.87 20.15
N ALA A 86 0.76 -17.51 19.88
CA ALA A 86 -0.39 -18.42 20.03
C ALA A 86 -0.37 -19.51 18.95
N ILE A 87 -0.03 -19.14 17.71
CA ILE A 87 0.10 -20.05 16.57
C ILE A 87 1.30 -20.98 16.77
N ALA A 88 2.42 -20.48 17.29
CA ALA A 88 3.57 -21.32 17.63
C ALA A 88 3.19 -22.44 18.61
N LYS A 89 2.34 -22.16 19.61
CA LYS A 89 1.87 -23.18 20.58
C LYS A 89 0.99 -24.24 19.93
N LEU A 90 0.21 -23.90 18.89
CA LEU A 90 -0.57 -24.86 18.12
C LEU A 90 0.32 -25.85 17.36
N PHE A 91 1.54 -25.44 16.97
CA PHE A 91 2.49 -26.31 16.29
C PHE A 91 3.36 -27.15 17.22
N MET A 92 3.43 -26.81 18.52
CA MET A 92 4.17 -27.58 19.54
C MET A 92 3.38 -28.74 20.13
N LYS A 93 2.11 -28.88 19.77
CA LYS A 93 1.23 -30.02 20.11
C LYS A 93 1.32 -31.09 19.02
#